data_AF-A0A7V0L306-F1
#
_entry.id   AF-A0A7V0L306-F1
#
_cell.length_a   1.000
_cell.length_b   1.000
_cell.length_c   1.000
_cell.angle_alpha   90.00
_cell.angle_beta   90.00
_cell.angle_gamma   90.00
#
_symmetry.space_group_name_H-M   'P 1'
#
loop_
_entity.id
_entity.type
_entity.pdbx_description
1 polymer ?
#
loop_
_entity_poly.entity_id
_entity_poly.type
_entity_poly.pdbx_seq_one_letter_code
_entity_poly.pdbx_strand_id
1 'polypeptide(L)' 'ELGQFNPDPYYAEMEKELLRAINRLGIGPMGLGGRVTALGVFIETYPCHIASLPIAVNIQCHAARHKSVVI' A
#
# COMPACT_ATOMS: atom_id res chain seq x y z
N GLU A 1 1.34 11.06 -5.90
CA GLU A 1 -0.14 10.99 -5.91
C GLU A 1 -0.51 9.63 -5.33
N LEU A 2 -1.44 9.58 -4.38
CA LEU A 2 -1.83 8.34 -3.70
C LEU A 2 -2.33 7.30 -4.72
N GLY A 3 -1.77 6.09 -4.67
CA GLY A 3 -2.09 5.02 -5.61
C GLY A 3 -1.09 4.86 -6.77
N GLN A 4 0.03 5.59 -6.76
CA GLN A 4 1.18 5.36 -7.64
C GLN A 4 2.36 4.78 -6.86
N PHE A 5 3.23 4.01 -7.53
CA PHE A 5 4.47 3.53 -6.93
C PHE A 5 5.36 4.71 -6.50
N ASN A 6 6.07 4.54 -5.39
CA ASN A 6 6.94 5.58 -4.87
C ASN A 6 8.09 5.87 -5.87
N PRO A 7 8.43 7.14 -6.15
CA PRO A 7 9.53 7.49 -7.05
C PRO A 7 10.92 7.16 -6.48
N ASP A 8 11.06 7.05 -5.15
CA ASP A 8 12.30 6.63 -4.51
C ASP A 8 12.45 5.09 -4.62
N PRO A 9 13.54 4.59 -5.24
CA PRO A 9 13.77 3.16 -5.41
C PRO A 9 13.74 2.35 -4.12
N TYR A 10 14.14 2.94 -2.98
CA TYR A 10 14.13 2.25 -1.70
C TYR A 10 12.70 1.89 -1.28
N TYR A 11 11.78 2.85 -1.32
CA TYR A 11 10.38 2.63 -0.98
C TYR A 11 9.65 1.83 -2.05
N ALA A 12 9.98 2.02 -3.33
CA ALA A 12 9.39 1.24 -4.43
C ALA A 12 9.68 -0.26 -4.30
N GLU A 13 10.90 -0.64 -3.91
CA GLU A 13 11.21 -2.06 -3.64
C GLU A 13 10.51 -2.56 -2.38
N MET A 14 10.41 -1.74 -1.34
CA MET A 14 9.66 -2.08 -0.12
C MET A 14 8.16 -2.33 -0.41
N GLU A 15 7.53 -1.51 -1.26
CA GLU A 15 6.14 -1.71 -1.71
C GLU A 15 5.96 -3.09 -2.36
N LYS A 16 6.90 -3.49 -3.24
CA LYS A 16 6.88 -4.81 -3.89
C LYS A 16 7.08 -5.94 -2.88
N GLU A 17 8.02 -5.78 -1.95
CA GLU A 17 8.29 -6.77 -0.92
C GLU A 17 7.07 -7.00 -0.03
N LEU A 18 6.47 -5.91 0.47
CA LEU A 18 5.27 -5.94 1.30
C LEU A 18 4.10 -6.57 0.56
N LEU A 19 3.86 -6.22 -0.70
CA LEU A 19 2.80 -6.83 -1.51
C LEU A 19 2.99 -8.35 -1.62
N ARG A 20 4.21 -8.82 -1.88
CA ARG A 20 4.53 -10.25 -1.91
C ARG A 20 4.31 -10.87 -0.53
N ALA A 21 4.75 -10.23 0.54
CA ALA A 21 4.60 -10.73 1.91
C ALA A 21 3.13 -10.87 2.31
N ILE A 22 2.31 -9.85 2.06
CA ILE A 22 0.87 -9.83 2.35
C ILE A 22 0.15 -10.96 1.60
N ASN A 23 0.46 -11.15 0.32
CA ASN A 23 -0.16 -12.21 -0.49
C ASN A 23 0.32 -13.62 -0.10
N ARG A 24 1.51 -13.76 0.50
CA ARG A 24 1.98 -15.04 1.08
C ARG A 24 1.25 -15.45 2.36
N LEU A 25 0.54 -14.54 3.03
CA LEU A 25 -0.20 -14.86 4.27
C LEU A 25 -1.36 -15.83 4.02
N GLY A 26 -1.81 -16.00 2.78
CA GLY A 26 -2.90 -16.94 2.44
C GLY A 26 -4.30 -16.49 2.86
N ILE A 27 -4.45 -15.26 3.36
CA ILE A 27 -5.72 -14.68 3.82
C ILE A 27 -6.74 -14.60 2.69
N GLY A 28 -6.29 -14.16 1.50
CA GLY A 28 -7.10 -14.09 0.30
C GLY A 28 -8.24 -13.07 0.34
N PRO A 29 -9.08 -13.02 -0.70
CA PRO A 29 -10.15 -12.04 -0.82
C PRO A 29 -11.17 -12.19 0.31
N MET A 30 -11.53 -11.06 0.96
CA MET A 30 -12.48 -11.03 2.08
C MET A 30 -12.11 -11.92 3.28
N GLY A 31 -10.86 -12.42 3.36
CA GLY A 31 -10.42 -13.32 4.42
C GLY A 31 -10.92 -14.77 4.27
N LEU A 32 -11.41 -15.16 3.09
CA LEU A 32 -11.94 -16.50 2.83
C LEU A 32 -10.87 -17.51 2.37
N GLY A 33 -9.60 -17.17 2.54
CA GLY A 33 -8.48 -17.93 2.02
C GLY A 33 -8.16 -17.60 0.56
N GLY A 34 -6.93 -17.89 0.13
CA GLY A 34 -6.52 -17.79 -1.27
C GLY A 34 -5.15 -17.13 -1.45
N ARG A 35 -4.82 -16.85 -2.72
CA ARG A 35 -3.47 -16.35 -3.12
C ARG A 35 -3.31 -14.83 -3.08
N VAL A 36 -4.40 -14.07 -3.19
CA VAL A 36 -4.35 -12.62 -3.41
C VAL A 36 -5.21 -11.92 -2.36
N THR A 37 -4.54 -11.32 -1.37
CA THR A 37 -5.14 -10.51 -0.31
C THR A 37 -5.15 -9.02 -0.70
N ALA A 38 -4.05 -8.55 -1.30
CA ALA A 38 -3.87 -7.16 -1.72
C ALA A 38 -3.49 -7.06 -3.20
N LEU A 39 -3.97 -6.00 -3.86
CA LEU A 39 -3.68 -5.70 -5.25
C LEU A 39 -2.48 -4.75 -5.42
N GLY A 40 -2.18 -3.97 -4.39
CA GLY A 40 -1.08 -3.00 -4.38
C GLY A 40 -0.79 -2.52 -2.97
N VAL A 41 0.43 -2.02 -2.77
CA VAL A 41 0.87 -1.34 -1.56
C VAL A 41 1.56 -0.06 -2.02
N PHE A 42 1.22 1.05 -1.38
CA PHE A 42 1.78 2.36 -1.70
C PHE A 42 2.27 3.00 -0.40
N ILE A 43 3.50 3.49 -0.41
CA ILE A 43 4.18 4.10 0.73
C ILE A 43 4.35 5.58 0.45
N GLU A 44 3.84 6.40 1.36
CA GLU A 44 4.15 7.82 1.45
C GLU A 44 5.03 8.04 2.68
N THR A 45 6.09 8.83 2.52
CA THR A 45 7.08 9.07 3.57
C THR A 45 7.28 10.56 3.78
N TYR A 46 7.44 10.96 5.05
CA TYR A 46 7.66 12.34 5.44
C TYR A 46 8.65 12.40 6.61
N PRO A 47 9.45 13.48 6.72
CA PRO A 47 10.34 13.67 7.86
C PRO A 47 9.56 13.69 9.19
N CYS A 48 10.15 13.09 10.22
CA CYS A 48 9.61 13.11 11.57
C CYS A 48 10.72 13.42 12.60
N HIS A 49 10.33 13.80 13.81
CA HIS A 49 11.29 14.06 14.89
C HIS A 49 12.02 12.76 15.28
N ILE A 50 13.32 12.79 15.55
CA ILE A 50 14.11 11.57 15.82
C ILE A 50 13.56 10.71 16.97
N ALA A 51 12.91 11.34 17.96
CA ALA A 51 12.27 10.65 19.08
C ALA A 51 10.85 10.12 18.78
N SER A 52 10.36 10.20 17.54
CA SER A 52 9.00 9.82 17.17
C SER A 52 8.93 9.30 15.74
N LEU A 53 8.25 8.17 15.54
CA LEU A 53 8.01 7.61 14.20
C LEU A 53 6.50 7.39 14.01
N PRO A 54 5.75 8.39 13.54
CA PRO A 54 4.34 8.23 13.25
C PRO A 54 4.14 7.34 12.02
N ILE A 55 3.27 6.34 12.13
CA ILE A 55 2.96 5.39 11.06
C ILE A 55 1.45 5.24 10.98
N ALA A 56 0.91 5.31 9.77
CA ALA A 56 -0.49 5.01 9.50
C ALA A 56 -0.59 3.94 8.41
N VAL A 57 -1.53 3.02 8.58
CA VAL A 57 -1.88 2.02 7.56
C VAL A 57 -3.34 2.23 7.19
N ASN A 58 -3.60 2.41 5.90
CA ASN A 58 -4.95 2.53 5.35
C ASN A 58 -5.20 1.42 4.33
N ILE A 59 -6.43 0.91 4.29
CA ILE A 59 -6.85 -0.15 3.39
C ILE A 59 -7.98 0.36 2.51
N GLN A 60 -7.75 0.35 1.21
CA GLN A 60 -8.81 0.63 0.24
C GLN A 60 -9.63 -0.65 -0.02
N CYS A 61 -10.95 -0.52 0.07
CA CYS A 61 -11.85 -1.64 -0.19
C CYS A 61 -12.02 -1.90 -1.70
N HIS A 62 -12.78 -2.96 -2.03
CA HIS A 62 -13.06 -3.34 -3.41
C HIS A 62 -13.73 -2.23 -4.24
N ALA A 63 -14.46 -1.31 -3.61
CA ALA A 63 -15.09 -0.17 -4.26
C ALA A 63 -14.11 1.01 -4.46
N ALA A 64 -12.94 0.76 -5.06
CA ALA A 64 -11.91 1.75 -5.38
C ALA A 64 -12.35 2.69 -6.50
N ARG A 65 -13.06 3.77 -6.14
CA ARG A 65 -13.69 4.71 -7.07
C ARG A 65 -13.05 6.09 -6.91
N HIS A 66 -12.25 6.50 -7.89
CA HIS A 66 -11.57 7.80 -7.91
C HIS A 66 -11.72 8.44 -9.29
N LYS A 67 -11.85 9.77 -9.35
CA LYS A 67 -11.88 10.55 -10.59
C LYS A 67 -11.24 11.91 -10.35
N SER A 68 -10.37 12.34 -11.26
CA SER A 68 -9.78 13.68 -11.29
C SER A 68 -10.12 14.38 -12.61
N VAL A 69 -10.15 15.71 -12.60
CA VAL A 69 -10.33 16.56 -13.78
C VAL A 69 -9.45 17.80 -13.62
N VAL A 70 -8.81 18.24 -14.71
CA VAL A 70 -8.09 19.50 -14.80
C VAL A 70 -8.94 20.43 -15.66
N ILE A 71 -9.24 21.63 -15.14
CA ILE A 71 -10.06 22.65 -15.81
C ILE A 71 -9.13 23.68 -16.45
#